data_AF-A0A2T5ETD0-F1
#
_entry.id   AF-A0A2T5ETD0-F1
#
_cell.length_a   1.000
_cell.length_b   1.000
_cell.length_c   1.000
_cell.angle_alpha   90.00
_cell.angle_beta   90.00
_cell.angle_gamma   90.00
#
_symmetry.space_group_name_H-M   'P 1'
#
loop_
_entity.id
_entity.type
_entity.pdbx_description
1 polymer ?
#
loop_
_entity_poly.entity_id
_entity_poly.type
_entity_poly.pdbx_seq_one_letter_code
_entity_poly.pdbx_strand_id
1 'polypeptide(L)'
;MKKKTAPLHINAKFAQKSLQRMQRQLIKNSDDFCVSFCFDVDKNQCKIIGGHAPEYSLIALDLNDGIRANKALRSFSLSGDVFKNWLEPAIELQHLMKEDFVTLHIDGHLKDTTPSIIIYDTKAVSLLNKKNDVDAILARACRRQIKTQDPLVLHLQFIASDIQRDYQTISKSTCQNLIHEIKPHSPFQMIEFEPETKELKIMRQGKVATSKTNLNIDLGHSFISSEPGVEMLGHMIENTTDKDIQIRQENDQLIIKTSEQCSALSLEGLDEFKQKMADTLDVLSTFTVDISPFKAEVEALRRYLDVRSQDVAYFVLQKEDSFLVAQVEKETHTKPILVSNLSMPSYKQIIVLIHLKPFLDLKISNLIEMKEMKVTIYKNDRLETYMGFFDEARNDLPTQSLAVELINNTQKIREINIALEDYKKDKGLVKPEKAGENHTLDLESMF
;
A
#
# COMPACT_ATOMS: atom_id res chain seq x y z
N MET A 1 -5.07 51.35 -14.10
CA MET A 1 -4.08 50.39 -13.58
C MET A 1 -4.63 48.98 -13.76
N LYS A 2 -4.08 48.19 -14.69
CA LYS A 2 -4.58 46.84 -15.01
C LYS A 2 -4.34 45.88 -13.83
N LYS A 3 -5.25 44.92 -13.62
CA LYS A 3 -5.24 43.94 -12.53
C LYS A 3 -3.83 43.33 -12.37
N LYS A 4 -3.23 43.51 -11.19
CA LYS A 4 -1.86 43.07 -10.85
C LYS A 4 -1.79 41.59 -10.41
N THR A 5 -2.96 41.01 -10.13
CA THR A 5 -3.12 39.61 -9.77
C THR A 5 -3.59 38.83 -10.98
N ALA A 6 -2.87 37.77 -11.32
CA ALA A 6 -3.23 36.81 -12.36
C ALA A 6 -3.66 35.49 -11.70
N PRO A 7 -4.90 35.04 -11.89
CA PRO A 7 -5.35 33.74 -11.40
C PRO A 7 -4.84 32.64 -12.33
N LEU A 8 -4.13 31.65 -11.79
CA LEU A 8 -3.87 30.38 -12.48
C LEU A 8 -5.00 29.41 -12.14
N HIS A 9 -5.72 28.96 -13.17
CA HIS A 9 -6.79 27.98 -13.00
C HIS A 9 -6.23 26.57 -13.21
N ILE A 10 -6.49 25.68 -12.24
CA ILE A 10 -6.04 24.30 -12.24
C ILE A 10 -7.29 23.43 -12.21
N ASN A 11 -7.48 22.51 -13.16
CA ASN A 11 -8.66 21.65 -13.18
C ASN A 11 -8.87 20.96 -11.82
N ALA A 12 -10.09 20.98 -11.29
CA ALA A 12 -10.41 20.50 -9.95
C ALA A 12 -10.08 19.02 -9.77
N LYS A 13 -10.29 18.18 -10.79
CA LYS A 13 -9.93 16.76 -10.77
C LYS A 13 -8.42 16.57 -10.61
N PHE A 14 -7.60 17.36 -11.32
CA PHE A 14 -6.14 17.32 -11.18
C PHE A 14 -5.68 17.85 -9.82
N ALA A 15 -6.29 18.92 -9.32
CA ALA A 15 -5.96 19.45 -8.00
C ALA A 15 -6.24 18.44 -6.89
N GLN A 16 -7.41 17.80 -6.93
CA GLN A 16 -7.84 16.84 -5.92
C GLN A 16 -7.05 15.54 -5.97
N LYS A 17 -6.74 15.01 -7.17
CA LYS A 17 -6.07 13.71 -7.26
C LYS A 17 -4.55 13.83 -7.32
N SER A 18 -4.03 14.70 -8.19
CA SER A 18 -2.62 14.74 -8.54
C SER A 18 -1.81 15.72 -7.68
N LEU A 19 -2.33 16.93 -7.41
CA LEU A 19 -1.66 17.86 -6.50
C LEU A 19 -1.68 17.39 -5.04
N GLN A 20 -2.78 16.77 -4.58
CA GLN A 20 -2.80 16.15 -3.25
C GLN A 20 -1.84 14.96 -3.14
N ARG A 21 -1.68 14.16 -4.20
CA ARG A 21 -0.66 13.10 -4.23
C ARG A 21 0.74 13.69 -4.11
N MET A 22 1.06 14.71 -4.91
CA MET A 22 2.33 15.44 -4.84
C MET A 22 2.57 15.99 -3.43
N GLN A 23 1.52 16.55 -2.78
CA GLN A 23 1.59 17.02 -1.39
C GLN A 23 2.01 15.92 -0.41
N ARG A 24 1.53 14.68 -0.59
CA ARG A 24 1.86 13.53 0.27
C ARG A 24 3.28 13.02 0.06
N GLN A 25 3.87 13.26 -1.11
CA GLN A 25 5.25 12.91 -1.44
C GLN A 25 6.29 13.89 -0.86
N LEU A 26 5.85 15.04 -0.34
CA LEU A 26 6.75 16.03 0.28
C LEU A 26 7.22 15.57 1.67
N ILE A 27 8.54 15.43 1.84
CA ILE A 27 9.17 15.06 3.11
C ILE A 27 9.60 16.31 3.87
N LYS A 28 9.09 16.48 5.09
CA LYS A 28 9.45 17.63 5.94
C LYS A 28 10.94 17.58 6.30
N ASN A 29 11.58 18.74 6.30
CA ASN A 29 13.03 18.93 6.52
C ASN A 29 13.94 18.39 5.40
N SER A 30 13.39 17.95 4.27
CA SER A 30 14.18 17.70 3.07
C SER A 30 14.52 19.01 2.34
N ASP A 31 15.65 19.05 1.65
CA ASP A 31 16.08 20.19 0.83
C ASP A 31 15.10 20.49 -0.32
N ASP A 32 14.35 19.48 -0.76
CA ASP A 32 13.31 19.59 -1.79
C ASP A 32 11.89 19.62 -1.21
N PHE A 33 11.73 20.04 0.04
CA PHE A 33 10.42 20.31 0.66
C PHE A 33 9.75 21.56 0.05
N CYS A 34 9.45 21.53 -1.25
CA CYS A 34 8.84 22.60 -2.01
C CYS A 34 8.12 22.08 -3.26
N VAL A 35 7.32 22.94 -3.89
CA VAL A 35 6.69 22.69 -5.19
C VAL A 35 7.04 23.86 -6.10
N SER A 36 7.61 23.57 -7.27
CA SER A 36 7.96 24.59 -8.28
C SER A 36 6.89 24.68 -9.37
N PHE A 37 6.58 25.91 -9.76
CA PHE A 37 5.66 26.28 -10.84
C PHE A 37 6.51 26.90 -11.95
N CYS A 38 6.69 26.15 -13.05
CA CYS A 38 7.56 26.50 -14.15
C CYS A 38 6.74 26.90 -15.37
N PHE A 39 6.72 28.20 -15.71
CA PHE A 39 5.93 28.73 -16.81
C PHE A 39 6.73 28.74 -18.11
N ASP A 40 6.13 28.19 -19.16
CA ASP A 40 6.57 28.27 -20.55
C ASP A 40 5.45 28.94 -21.36
N VAL A 41 5.50 30.27 -21.44
CA VAL A 41 4.45 31.08 -22.10
C VAL A 41 4.41 30.81 -23.60
N ASP A 42 5.56 30.49 -24.21
CA ASP A 42 5.65 30.20 -25.65
C ASP A 42 4.96 28.89 -26.00
N LYS A 43 5.07 27.87 -25.12
CA LYS A 43 4.34 26.61 -25.25
C LYS A 43 2.94 26.62 -24.62
N ASN A 44 2.52 27.77 -24.08
CA ASN A 44 1.25 27.92 -23.39
C ASN A 44 1.08 26.92 -22.22
N GLN A 45 2.15 26.62 -21.47
CA GLN A 45 2.12 25.60 -20.41
C GLN A 45 2.71 26.09 -19.07
N CYS A 46 2.18 25.55 -17.98
CA CYS A 46 2.80 25.56 -16.65
C CYS A 46 3.11 24.12 -16.26
N LYS A 47 4.35 23.85 -15.88
CA LYS A 47 4.77 22.58 -15.28
C LYS A 47 4.86 22.76 -13.76
N ILE A 48 4.03 22.03 -13.02
CA ILE A 48 4.06 21.97 -11.56
C ILE A 48 4.84 20.72 -11.17
N ILE A 49 5.86 20.86 -10.34
CA ILE A 49 6.74 19.76 -9.94
C ILE A 49 7.02 19.79 -8.44
N GLY A 50 6.99 18.62 -7.82
CA GLY A 50 7.29 18.43 -6.41
C GLY A 50 7.39 16.95 -6.07
N GLY A 51 7.62 16.65 -4.80
CA GLY A 51 7.92 15.31 -4.31
C GLY A 51 9.26 15.31 -3.58
N HIS A 52 9.95 14.18 -3.60
CA HIS A 52 11.26 14.03 -2.99
C HIS A 52 12.17 13.28 -3.96
N ALA A 53 13.43 13.69 -4.12
CA ALA A 53 14.39 12.98 -4.95
C ALA A 53 14.56 11.52 -4.47
N PRO A 54 14.63 10.54 -5.37
CA PRO A 54 14.52 10.65 -6.84
C PRO A 54 13.07 10.58 -7.38
N GLU A 55 12.08 10.48 -6.51
CA GLU A 55 10.65 10.24 -6.78
C GLU A 55 9.82 11.52 -7.01
N TYR A 56 10.22 12.31 -8.00
CA TYR A 56 9.46 13.51 -8.36
C TYR A 56 8.18 13.19 -9.14
N SER A 57 7.16 14.03 -8.93
CA SER A 57 5.94 14.11 -9.74
C SER A 57 5.87 15.46 -10.44
N LEU A 58 5.39 15.44 -11.67
CA LEU A 58 5.22 16.58 -12.55
C LEU A 58 3.82 16.55 -13.15
N ILE A 59 3.20 17.73 -13.23
CA ILE A 59 1.92 17.94 -13.90
C ILE A 59 2.10 19.07 -14.90
N ALA A 60 1.69 18.85 -16.14
CA ALA A 60 1.61 19.87 -17.18
C ALA A 60 0.18 20.39 -17.29
N LEU A 61 0.03 21.72 -17.29
CA LEU A 61 -1.25 22.41 -17.38
C LEU A 61 -1.18 23.47 -18.47
N ASP A 62 -2.26 23.63 -19.22
CA ASP A 62 -2.40 24.74 -20.14
C ASP A 62 -2.63 26.06 -19.39
N LEU A 63 -2.03 27.14 -19.88
CA LEU A 63 -2.22 28.47 -19.30
C LEU A 63 -3.56 29.06 -19.74
N ASN A 64 -4.32 29.54 -18.76
CA ASN A 64 -5.50 30.38 -19.00
C ASN A 64 -5.10 31.77 -19.50
N ASP A 65 -6.01 32.45 -20.20
CA ASP A 65 -5.72 33.71 -20.92
C ASP A 65 -5.12 34.81 -20.03
N GLY A 66 -5.54 34.87 -18.76
CA GLY A 66 -5.03 35.83 -17.78
C GLY A 66 -3.54 35.66 -17.48
N ILE A 67 -3.05 34.42 -17.41
CA ILE A 67 -1.63 34.10 -17.21
C ILE A 67 -0.87 34.27 -18.53
N ARG A 68 -1.44 33.83 -19.66
CA ARG A 68 -0.85 33.97 -20.99
C ARG A 68 -0.54 35.43 -21.36
N ALA A 69 -1.40 36.35 -20.95
CA ALA A 69 -1.20 37.78 -21.17
C ALA A 69 -0.04 38.38 -20.33
N ASN A 70 0.41 37.68 -19.28
CA ASN A 70 1.46 38.14 -18.39
C ASN A 70 2.84 37.61 -18.80
N LYS A 71 3.42 38.22 -19.84
CA LYS A 71 4.76 37.85 -20.36
C LYS A 71 5.91 38.07 -19.36
N ALA A 72 5.68 38.78 -18.26
CA ALA A 72 6.68 39.04 -17.23
C ALA A 72 6.62 38.03 -16.06
N LEU A 73 5.66 37.10 -16.07
CA LEU A 73 5.53 36.09 -15.02
C LEU A 73 6.74 35.15 -15.06
N ARG A 74 7.45 35.09 -13.94
CA ARG A 74 8.59 34.19 -13.75
C ARG A 74 8.15 32.92 -13.04
N SER A 75 8.84 31.82 -13.33
CA SER A 75 8.76 30.59 -12.57
C SER A 75 9.15 30.82 -11.11
N PHE A 76 8.52 30.09 -10.20
CA PHE A 76 8.75 30.23 -8.75
C PHE A 76 8.53 28.91 -8.02
N SER A 77 8.84 28.87 -6.73
CA SER A 77 8.50 27.77 -5.84
C SER A 77 7.78 28.22 -4.58
N LEU A 78 6.96 27.31 -4.05
CA LEU A 78 6.32 27.40 -2.75
C LEU A 78 6.96 26.38 -1.84
N SER A 79 7.31 26.75 -0.60
CA SER A 79 7.70 25.75 0.39
C SER A 79 6.55 24.75 0.61
N GLY A 80 6.88 23.53 1.04
CA GLY A 80 5.88 22.49 1.25
C GLY A 80 4.78 22.91 2.22
N ASP A 81 5.10 23.70 3.26
CA ASP A 81 4.10 24.24 4.19
C ASP A 81 3.19 25.26 3.51
N VAL A 82 3.73 26.15 2.68
CA VAL A 82 2.92 27.14 1.95
C VAL A 82 2.01 26.46 0.94
N PHE A 83 2.52 25.47 0.21
CA PHE A 83 1.74 24.68 -0.74
C PHE A 83 0.60 23.92 -0.04
N LYS A 84 0.88 23.25 1.09
CA LYS A 84 -0.12 22.56 1.92
C LYS A 84 -1.22 23.51 2.39
N ASN A 85 -0.83 24.67 2.94
CA ASN A 85 -1.77 25.66 3.46
C ASN A 85 -2.55 26.41 2.38
N TRP A 86 -2.11 26.36 1.12
CA TRP A 86 -2.86 26.89 -0.02
C TRP A 86 -3.85 25.87 -0.58
N LEU A 87 -3.40 24.63 -0.84
CA LEU A 87 -4.16 23.67 -1.64
C LEU A 87 -5.48 23.26 -0.98
N GLU A 88 -5.47 23.00 0.33
CA GLU A 88 -6.67 22.54 1.05
C GLU A 88 -7.78 23.63 1.05
N PRO A 89 -7.54 24.89 1.50
CA PRO A 89 -8.54 25.95 1.38
C PRO A 89 -8.99 26.25 -0.04
N ALA A 90 -8.09 26.13 -1.03
CA ALA A 90 -8.43 26.38 -2.42
C ALA A 90 -9.38 25.30 -2.99
N ILE A 91 -9.22 24.05 -2.57
CA ILE A 91 -10.16 22.95 -2.89
C ILE A 91 -11.49 23.17 -2.17
N GLU A 92 -11.51 23.58 -0.90
CA GLU A 92 -12.74 23.89 -0.17
C GLU A 92 -13.53 25.01 -0.86
N LEU A 93 -12.84 26.10 -1.26
CA LEU A 93 -13.42 27.19 -2.03
C LEU A 93 -14.03 26.71 -3.34
N GLN A 94 -13.29 25.89 -4.10
CA GLN A 94 -13.78 25.32 -5.35
C GLN A 94 -15.10 24.56 -5.16
N HIS A 95 -15.24 23.76 -4.08
CA HIS A 95 -16.49 23.05 -3.77
C HIS A 95 -17.64 23.99 -3.41
N LEU A 96 -17.38 25.02 -2.61
CA LEU A 96 -18.38 26.03 -2.24
C LEU A 96 -18.87 26.81 -3.46
N MET A 97 -17.95 27.13 -4.37
CA MET A 97 -18.20 27.89 -5.58
C MET A 97 -18.78 27.05 -6.71
N LYS A 98 -18.67 25.72 -6.64
CA LYS A 98 -19.06 24.76 -7.69
C LYS A 98 -18.36 25.05 -9.02
N GLU A 99 -17.10 25.44 -8.97
CA GLU A 99 -16.27 25.65 -10.16
C GLU A 99 -15.57 24.36 -10.58
N ASP A 100 -15.24 24.22 -11.85
CA ASP A 100 -14.49 23.06 -12.36
C ASP A 100 -12.97 23.20 -12.17
N PHE A 101 -12.52 24.26 -11.48
CA PHE A 101 -11.11 24.57 -11.25
C PHE A 101 -10.83 25.09 -9.85
N VAL A 102 -9.60 24.88 -9.39
CA VAL A 102 -8.97 25.47 -8.21
C VAL A 102 -8.10 26.63 -8.66
N THR A 103 -8.14 27.75 -7.94
CA THR A 103 -7.41 28.97 -8.32
C THR A 103 -6.20 29.22 -7.43
N LEU A 104 -5.03 29.43 -8.06
CA LEU A 104 -3.85 30.04 -7.42
C LEU A 104 -3.76 31.50 -7.85
N HIS A 105 -3.88 32.42 -6.91
CA HIS A 105 -3.79 33.85 -7.19
C HIS A 105 -2.33 34.32 -7.10
N ILE A 106 -1.77 34.73 -8.24
CA ILE A 106 -0.37 35.15 -8.35
C ILE A 106 -0.33 36.68 -8.48
N ASP A 107 0.38 37.33 -7.57
CA ASP A 107 0.65 38.77 -7.59
C ASP A 107 2.04 39.03 -8.19
N GLY A 108 2.05 39.40 -9.47
CA GLY A 108 3.25 39.61 -10.28
C GLY A 108 3.65 41.08 -10.33
N HIS A 109 4.17 41.62 -9.23
CA HIS A 109 4.70 42.98 -9.19
C HIS A 109 6.03 43.07 -9.97
N LEU A 110 6.06 43.87 -11.04
CA LEU A 110 7.18 43.99 -12.02
C LEU A 110 8.57 44.37 -11.45
N LYS A 111 8.68 44.71 -10.16
CA LYS A 111 9.94 45.14 -9.53
C LYS A 111 10.62 44.04 -8.72
N ASP A 112 9.90 42.97 -8.36
CA ASP A 112 10.44 41.90 -7.53
C ASP A 112 10.98 40.76 -8.41
N THR A 113 12.03 40.09 -7.94
CA THR A 113 12.65 38.96 -8.65
C THR A 113 11.77 37.72 -8.67
N THR A 114 10.95 37.53 -7.64
CA THR A 114 9.96 36.46 -7.53
C THR A 114 8.55 37.02 -7.23
N PRO A 115 7.48 36.43 -7.77
CA PRO A 115 6.12 36.87 -7.49
C PRO A 115 5.72 36.60 -6.03
N SER A 116 4.59 37.15 -5.61
CA SER A 116 3.90 36.70 -4.40
C SER A 116 2.67 35.89 -4.76
N ILE A 117 2.21 35.01 -3.87
CA ILE A 117 0.90 34.38 -3.98
C ILE A 117 -0.06 34.93 -2.93
N ILE A 118 -1.36 34.83 -3.22
CA ILE A 118 -2.43 35.21 -2.30
C ILE A 118 -3.17 33.94 -1.88
N ILE A 119 -3.22 33.69 -0.58
CA ILE A 119 -3.99 32.60 0.04
C ILE A 119 -5.19 33.18 0.76
N TYR A 120 -6.36 32.60 0.51
CA TYR A 120 -7.61 32.92 1.19
C TYR A 120 -7.90 31.83 2.22
N ASP A 121 -7.86 32.18 3.50
CA ASP A 121 -8.24 31.29 4.59
C ASP A 121 -9.73 31.45 4.89
N THR A 122 -10.48 30.39 4.57
CA THR A 122 -11.94 30.30 4.67
C THR A 122 -12.43 29.79 6.02
N LYS A 123 -11.56 29.18 6.84
CA LYS A 123 -11.93 28.57 8.13
C LYS A 123 -12.43 29.60 9.14
N ALA A 124 -12.01 30.87 9.00
CA ALA A 124 -12.45 31.98 9.84
C ALA A 124 -13.82 32.57 9.45
N VAL A 125 -14.35 32.24 8.27
CA VAL A 125 -15.66 32.73 7.82
C VAL A 125 -16.70 31.70 8.21
N SER A 126 -17.40 31.93 9.31
CA SER A 126 -18.59 31.13 9.65
C SER A 126 -19.56 31.21 8.47
N LEU A 127 -19.72 30.11 7.73
CA LEU A 127 -20.56 29.97 6.52
C LEU A 127 -22.05 29.97 6.89
N LEU A 128 -22.46 30.91 7.74
CA LEU A 128 -23.77 31.00 8.37
C LEU A 128 -24.89 31.42 7.41
N ASN A 129 -24.56 31.90 6.20
CA ASN A 129 -25.58 32.30 5.22
C ASN A 129 -25.40 31.57 3.88
N LYS A 130 -26.40 30.74 3.56
CA LYS A 130 -26.57 29.94 2.33
C LYS A 130 -26.75 30.77 1.04
N LYS A 131 -26.24 32.00 0.95
CA LYS A 131 -26.20 32.75 -0.30
C LYS A 131 -24.77 32.72 -0.83
N ASN A 132 -24.58 32.05 -1.97
CA ASN A 132 -23.33 31.84 -2.72
C ASN A 132 -22.71 33.15 -3.26
N ASP A 133 -22.61 34.20 -2.45
CA ASP A 133 -21.95 35.44 -2.85
C ASP A 133 -20.44 35.28 -2.67
N VAL A 134 -19.78 34.86 -3.75
CA VAL A 134 -18.34 34.61 -3.84
C VAL A 134 -17.53 35.84 -3.45
N ASP A 135 -17.94 37.02 -3.92
CA ASP A 135 -17.23 38.27 -3.63
C ASP A 135 -17.33 38.60 -2.14
N ALA A 136 -18.49 38.33 -1.51
CA ALA A 136 -18.65 38.48 -0.07
C ALA A 136 -17.84 37.45 0.75
N ILE A 137 -17.67 36.22 0.26
CA ILE A 137 -16.83 35.20 0.92
C ILE A 137 -15.35 35.59 0.82
N LEU A 138 -14.86 35.93 -0.38
CA LEU A 138 -13.48 36.34 -0.61
C LEU A 138 -13.14 37.66 0.11
N ALA A 139 -14.08 38.59 0.21
CA ALA A 139 -13.90 39.84 0.96
C ALA A 139 -13.81 39.62 2.49
N ARG A 140 -14.36 38.51 3.00
CA ARG A 140 -14.34 38.16 4.43
C ARG A 140 -13.27 37.15 4.80
N ALA A 141 -12.73 36.41 3.83
CA ALA A 141 -11.64 35.47 4.03
C ALA A 141 -10.37 36.20 4.49
N CYS A 142 -9.60 35.57 5.38
CA CYS A 142 -8.31 36.12 5.75
C CYS A 142 -7.36 36.02 4.56
N ARG A 143 -6.89 37.17 4.06
CA ARG A 143 -5.97 37.26 2.92
C ARG A 143 -4.53 37.27 3.41
N ARG A 144 -3.77 36.22 3.08
CA ARG A 144 -2.32 36.16 3.31
C ARG A 144 -1.58 36.36 1.99
N GLN A 145 -0.62 37.28 1.95
CA GLN A 145 0.27 37.49 0.82
C GLN A 145 1.65 36.94 1.17
N ILE A 146 2.12 35.96 0.40
CA ILE A 146 3.35 35.22 0.70
C ILE A 146 4.32 35.39 -0.47
N LYS A 147 5.56 35.80 -0.18
CA LYS A 147 6.63 35.87 -1.17
C LYS A 147 7.07 34.46 -1.56
N THR A 148 7.25 34.24 -2.85
CA THR A 148 7.71 32.95 -3.38
C THR A 148 9.23 32.90 -3.44
N GLN A 149 9.77 31.69 -3.62
CA GLN A 149 11.20 31.44 -3.79
C GLN A 149 11.50 31.16 -5.27
N ASP A 150 12.78 31.15 -5.64
CA ASP A 150 13.18 30.70 -6.97
C ASP A 150 12.84 29.21 -7.15
N PRO A 151 12.59 28.73 -8.38
CA PRO A 151 12.40 27.30 -8.64
C PRO A 151 13.59 26.47 -8.15
N LEU A 152 13.31 25.30 -7.60
CA LEU A 152 14.37 24.41 -7.14
C LEU A 152 15.17 23.89 -8.34
N VAL A 153 16.51 23.95 -8.25
CA VAL A 153 17.40 23.51 -9.34
C VAL A 153 17.19 22.04 -9.71
N LEU A 154 17.00 21.16 -8.72
CA LEU A 154 16.73 19.73 -8.95
C LEU A 154 15.44 19.51 -9.75
N HIS A 155 14.41 20.30 -9.50
CA HIS A 155 13.18 20.24 -10.28
C HIS A 155 13.39 20.64 -11.74
N LEU A 156 14.18 21.68 -11.99
CA LEU A 156 14.52 22.11 -13.35
C LEU A 156 15.35 21.05 -14.10
N GLN A 157 16.29 20.39 -13.39
CA GLN A 157 17.07 19.28 -13.95
C GLN A 157 16.18 18.09 -14.30
N PHE A 158 15.23 17.73 -13.43
CA PHE A 158 14.27 16.66 -13.73
C PHE A 158 13.47 16.97 -15.00
N ILE A 159 12.93 18.18 -15.13
CA ILE A 159 12.21 18.62 -16.35
C ILE A 159 13.09 18.52 -17.60
N ALA A 160 14.36 18.93 -17.51
CA ALA A 160 15.27 18.90 -18.64
C ALA A 160 15.64 17.47 -19.05
N SER A 161 15.89 16.59 -18.06
CA SER A 161 16.22 15.18 -18.29
C SER A 161 15.08 14.41 -18.97
N ASP A 162 13.83 14.73 -18.64
CA ASP A 162 12.64 14.08 -19.20
C ASP A 162 12.53 14.24 -20.73
N ILE A 163 13.01 15.35 -21.29
CA ILE A 163 12.97 15.62 -22.74
C ILE A 163 13.89 14.66 -23.52
N GLN A 164 14.95 14.15 -22.89
CA GLN A 164 16.00 13.37 -23.56
C GLN A 164 15.82 11.85 -23.39
N ARG A 165 14.83 11.41 -22.62
CA ARG A 165 14.61 10.00 -22.31
C ARG A 165 13.87 9.30 -23.45
N ASP A 166 14.32 8.08 -23.75
CA ASP A 166 13.61 7.18 -24.64
C ASP A 166 12.52 6.43 -23.86
N TYR A 167 11.27 6.63 -24.24
CA TYR A 167 10.13 6.06 -23.55
C TYR A 167 9.50 4.96 -24.38
N GLN A 168 9.14 3.87 -23.73
CA GLN A 168 8.26 2.91 -24.34
C GLN A 168 6.82 3.44 -24.32
N THR A 169 6.17 3.44 -25.48
CA THR A 169 4.77 3.81 -25.61
C THR A 169 3.89 2.56 -25.57
N ILE A 170 2.98 2.49 -24.60
CA ILE A 170 2.06 1.37 -24.39
C ILE A 170 0.63 1.91 -24.38
N SER A 171 -0.31 1.21 -25.01
CA SER A 171 -1.71 1.66 -25.00
C SER A 171 -2.30 1.65 -23.58
N LYS A 172 -3.21 2.59 -23.31
CA LYS A 172 -3.94 2.69 -22.05
C LYS A 172 -4.69 1.39 -21.71
N SER A 173 -5.32 0.76 -22.71
CA SER A 173 -6.02 -0.53 -22.54
C SER A 173 -5.06 -1.66 -22.19
N THR A 174 -3.85 -1.64 -22.75
CA THR A 174 -2.80 -2.61 -22.42
C THR A 174 -2.40 -2.49 -20.95
N CYS A 175 -2.14 -1.27 -20.48
CA CYS A 175 -1.81 -1.06 -19.07
C CYS A 175 -2.98 -1.43 -18.12
N GLN A 176 -4.23 -1.22 -18.53
CA GLN A 176 -5.41 -1.65 -17.75
C GLN A 176 -5.47 -3.17 -17.60
N ASN A 177 -5.24 -3.92 -18.68
CA ASN A 177 -5.19 -5.37 -18.64
C ASN A 177 -4.02 -5.88 -17.78
N LEU A 178 -2.85 -5.23 -17.88
CA LEU A 178 -1.70 -5.54 -17.04
C LEU A 178 -1.99 -5.33 -15.55
N ILE A 179 -2.62 -4.21 -15.18
CA ILE A 179 -3.05 -3.98 -13.78
C ILE A 179 -4.06 -5.03 -13.33
N HIS A 180 -5.03 -5.38 -14.19
CA HIS A 180 -6.04 -6.38 -13.87
C HIS A 180 -5.41 -7.74 -13.57
N GLU A 181 -4.36 -8.12 -14.30
CA GLU A 181 -3.63 -9.36 -14.07
C GLU A 181 -2.74 -9.31 -12.82
N ILE A 182 -2.08 -8.19 -12.57
CA ILE A 182 -1.14 -8.03 -11.44
C ILE A 182 -1.86 -7.87 -10.10
N LYS A 183 -2.97 -7.10 -10.07
CA LYS A 183 -3.64 -6.69 -8.83
C LYS A 183 -4.09 -7.86 -7.94
N PRO A 184 -4.59 -9.01 -8.46
CA PRO A 184 -4.88 -10.19 -7.66
C PRO A 184 -3.68 -10.70 -6.84
N HIS A 185 -2.44 -10.43 -7.25
CA HIS A 185 -1.24 -10.87 -6.54
C HIS A 185 -0.84 -9.95 -5.38
N SER A 186 -1.53 -8.82 -5.14
CA SER A 186 -1.28 -7.90 -4.00
C SER A 186 -1.62 -8.56 -2.64
N PRO A 187 -0.78 -8.44 -1.60
CA PRO A 187 0.38 -7.57 -1.52
C PRO A 187 1.63 -8.19 -2.15
N PHE A 188 2.53 -7.35 -2.67
CA PHE A 188 3.84 -7.76 -3.15
C PHE A 188 4.87 -6.63 -2.99
N GLN A 189 6.13 -7.01 -2.78
CA GLN A 189 7.24 -6.04 -2.77
C GLN A 189 7.58 -5.63 -4.21
N MET A 190 7.64 -6.61 -5.10
CA MET A 190 7.94 -6.41 -6.51
C MET A 190 7.31 -7.51 -7.35
N ILE A 191 6.95 -7.17 -8.58
CA ILE A 191 6.40 -8.09 -9.56
C ILE A 191 7.01 -7.79 -10.92
N GLU A 192 7.28 -8.83 -11.69
CA GLU A 192 7.71 -8.77 -13.08
C GLU A 192 6.73 -9.58 -13.93
N PHE A 193 6.22 -8.95 -14.99
CA PHE A 193 5.55 -9.65 -16.07
C PHE A 193 6.53 -9.79 -17.24
N GLU A 194 6.78 -11.03 -17.66
CA GLU A 194 7.58 -11.37 -18.84
C GLU A 194 6.64 -11.75 -20.00
N PRO A 195 6.48 -10.88 -21.02
CA PRO A 195 5.60 -11.15 -22.17
C PRO A 195 5.94 -12.41 -22.95
N GLU A 196 7.23 -12.75 -23.10
CA GLU A 196 7.66 -13.88 -23.94
C GLU A 196 7.25 -15.22 -23.33
N THR A 197 7.48 -15.38 -22.02
CA THR A 197 7.17 -16.63 -21.29
C THR A 197 5.75 -16.65 -20.74
N LYS A 198 5.08 -15.49 -20.69
CA LYS A 198 3.77 -15.29 -20.03
C LYS A 198 3.83 -15.71 -18.56
N GLU A 199 4.88 -15.28 -17.88
CA GLU A 199 5.11 -15.55 -16.47
C GLU A 199 5.08 -14.27 -15.65
N LEU A 200 4.54 -14.40 -14.44
CA LEU A 200 4.59 -13.42 -13.39
C LEU A 200 5.58 -13.90 -12.34
N LYS A 201 6.68 -13.18 -12.18
CA LYS A 201 7.62 -13.38 -11.08
C LYS A 201 7.26 -12.42 -9.96
N ILE A 202 6.95 -12.95 -8.78
CA ILE A 202 6.33 -12.21 -7.68
C ILE A 202 7.20 -12.36 -6.44
N MET A 203 7.56 -11.24 -5.81
CA MET A 203 8.30 -11.22 -4.54
C MET A 203 7.40 -10.77 -3.39
N ARG A 204 7.29 -11.62 -2.36
CA ARG A 204 6.59 -11.33 -1.09
C ARG A 204 7.47 -11.69 0.10
N GLN A 205 7.70 -10.74 1.01
CA GLN A 205 8.54 -10.94 2.21
C GLN A 205 9.92 -11.54 1.88
N GLY A 206 10.52 -11.07 0.79
CA GLY A 206 11.79 -11.55 0.26
C GLY A 206 11.71 -12.89 -0.47
N LYS A 207 10.57 -13.61 -0.49
CA LYS A 207 10.42 -14.88 -1.20
C LYS A 207 9.88 -14.65 -2.61
N VAL A 208 10.39 -15.38 -3.59
CA VAL A 208 10.03 -15.28 -5.00
C VAL A 208 9.27 -16.52 -5.45
N ALA A 209 8.21 -16.34 -6.21
CA ALA A 209 7.58 -17.41 -6.97
C ALA A 209 7.24 -16.96 -8.37
N THR A 210 6.93 -17.94 -9.21
CA THR A 210 6.51 -17.75 -10.59
C THR A 210 5.10 -18.30 -10.75
N SER A 211 4.21 -17.51 -11.34
CA SER A 211 2.90 -17.92 -11.79
C SER A 211 2.80 -17.79 -13.30
N LYS A 212 2.09 -18.70 -13.96
CA LYS A 212 1.74 -18.51 -15.37
C LYS A 212 0.55 -17.56 -15.47
N THR A 213 0.52 -16.77 -16.54
CA THR A 213 -0.59 -15.90 -16.88
C THR A 213 -1.08 -16.18 -18.30
N ASN A 214 -2.37 -15.94 -18.55
CA ASN A 214 -2.95 -15.98 -19.89
C ASN A 214 -2.90 -14.60 -20.58
N LEU A 215 -2.28 -13.61 -19.93
CA LEU A 215 -2.14 -12.26 -20.45
C LEU A 215 -1.43 -12.29 -21.81
N ASN A 216 -2.15 -11.89 -22.86
CA ASN A 216 -1.63 -11.82 -24.21
C ASN A 216 -1.39 -10.36 -24.59
N ILE A 217 -0.37 -9.78 -23.97
CA ILE A 217 0.04 -8.40 -24.17
C ILE A 217 1.46 -8.38 -24.71
N ASP A 218 1.67 -7.63 -25.78
CA ASP A 218 3.00 -7.29 -26.25
C ASP A 218 3.47 -5.97 -25.60
N LEU A 219 4.43 -6.09 -24.69
CA LEU A 219 5.16 -4.95 -24.13
C LEU A 219 6.55 -4.83 -24.76
N GLY A 220 6.97 -5.68 -25.69
CA GLY A 220 8.35 -5.69 -26.23
C GLY A 220 9.49 -5.94 -25.22
N HIS A 221 9.24 -5.91 -23.91
CA HIS A 221 10.16 -6.25 -22.81
C HIS A 221 9.39 -6.49 -21.50
N SER A 222 10.08 -7.00 -20.48
CA SER A 222 9.47 -7.25 -19.17
C SER A 222 9.06 -5.95 -18.46
N PHE A 223 7.93 -5.99 -17.77
CA PHE A 223 7.47 -4.90 -16.92
C PHE A 223 7.68 -5.26 -15.46
N ILE A 224 8.58 -4.53 -14.79
CA ILE A 224 8.88 -4.70 -13.38
C ILE A 224 8.35 -3.53 -12.55
N SER A 225 7.63 -3.79 -11.46
CA SER A 225 7.11 -2.72 -10.61
C SER A 225 6.96 -3.17 -9.16
N SER A 226 7.06 -2.21 -8.24
CA SER A 226 6.57 -2.38 -6.88
C SER A 226 5.07 -2.10 -6.83
N GLU A 227 4.43 -2.47 -5.71
CA GLU A 227 3.01 -2.22 -5.49
C GLU A 227 2.64 -0.72 -5.58
N PRO A 228 3.39 0.22 -4.97
CA PRO A 228 3.18 1.66 -5.20
C PRO A 228 3.32 2.10 -6.67
N GLY A 229 4.15 1.42 -7.46
CA GLY A 229 4.30 1.68 -8.90
C GLY A 229 3.09 1.23 -9.72
N VAL A 230 2.45 0.12 -9.34
CA VAL A 230 1.21 -0.35 -9.97
C VAL A 230 0.05 0.59 -9.60
N GLU A 231 -0.02 1.05 -8.36
CA GLU A 231 -0.96 2.08 -7.93
C GLU A 231 -0.73 3.42 -8.67
N MET A 232 0.53 3.80 -8.90
CA MET A 232 0.91 4.95 -9.71
C MET A 232 0.38 4.85 -11.14
N LEU A 233 0.62 3.71 -11.80
CA LEU A 233 0.13 3.45 -13.14
C LEU A 233 -1.40 3.52 -13.21
N GLY A 234 -2.09 2.87 -12.26
CA GLY A 234 -3.56 2.91 -12.18
C GLY A 234 -4.10 4.32 -12.03
N HIS A 235 -3.50 5.11 -11.13
CA HIS A 235 -3.88 6.51 -10.95
C HIS A 235 -3.67 7.34 -12.22
N MET A 236 -2.57 7.17 -12.95
CA MET A 236 -2.34 7.92 -14.19
C MET A 236 -3.38 7.58 -15.26
N ILE A 237 -3.66 6.29 -15.45
CA ILE A 237 -4.66 5.80 -16.40
C ILE A 237 -6.05 6.40 -16.13
N GLU A 238 -6.47 6.49 -14.87
CA GLU A 238 -7.78 7.07 -14.50
C GLU A 238 -7.89 8.57 -14.77
N ASN A 239 -6.76 9.27 -14.90
CA ASN A 239 -6.70 10.73 -14.88
C ASN A 239 -6.18 11.36 -16.17
N THR A 240 -5.63 10.58 -17.09
CA THR A 240 -5.24 11.05 -18.43
C THR A 240 -6.34 10.87 -19.47
N THR A 241 -6.36 11.77 -20.45
CA THR A 241 -7.15 11.64 -21.68
C THR A 241 -6.39 10.93 -22.80
N ASP A 242 -5.07 10.73 -22.63
CA ASP A 242 -4.23 10.07 -23.60
C ASP A 242 -4.66 8.63 -23.85
N LYS A 243 -4.50 8.20 -25.10
CA LYS A 243 -4.70 6.80 -25.52
C LYS A 243 -3.50 5.93 -25.19
N ASP A 244 -2.33 6.54 -25.06
CA ASP A 244 -1.07 5.87 -24.86
C ASP A 244 -0.37 6.42 -23.61
N ILE A 245 0.36 5.54 -22.94
CA ILE A 245 1.12 5.79 -21.72
C ILE A 245 2.58 5.53 -22.02
N GLN A 246 3.45 6.43 -21.60
CA GLN A 246 4.89 6.31 -21.73
C GLN A 246 5.46 5.70 -20.44
N ILE A 247 6.21 4.61 -20.56
CA ILE A 247 6.86 3.92 -19.43
C ILE A 247 8.36 3.82 -19.71
N ARG A 248 9.16 3.99 -18.67
CA ARG A 248 10.60 3.77 -18.70
C ARG A 248 11.08 3.18 -17.39
N GLN A 249 12.01 2.22 -17.48
CA GLN A 249 12.72 1.66 -16.32
C GLN A 249 14.21 1.93 -16.50
N GLU A 250 14.83 2.64 -15.56
CA GLU A 250 16.26 2.97 -15.60
C GLU A 250 16.85 3.04 -14.19
N ASN A 251 18.04 2.47 -13.96
CA ASN A 251 18.81 2.61 -12.71
C ASN A 251 17.95 2.53 -11.43
N ASP A 252 17.21 1.42 -11.27
CA ASP A 252 16.27 1.19 -10.17
C ASP A 252 15.14 2.20 -10.04
N GLN A 253 14.70 2.79 -11.15
CA GLN A 253 13.60 3.74 -11.19
C GLN A 253 12.56 3.33 -12.22
N LEU A 254 11.29 3.43 -11.83
CA LEU A 254 10.14 3.37 -12.74
C LEU A 254 9.64 4.79 -13.00
N ILE A 255 9.56 5.18 -14.26
CA ILE A 255 9.00 6.47 -14.70
C ILE A 255 7.78 6.18 -15.57
N ILE A 256 6.66 6.81 -15.24
CA ILE A 256 5.43 6.72 -16.00
C ILE A 256 5.02 8.14 -16.40
N LYS A 257 4.62 8.32 -17.65
CA LYS A 257 4.36 9.61 -18.25
C LYS A 257 3.17 9.57 -19.20
N THR A 258 2.44 10.67 -19.21
CA THR A 258 1.42 11.07 -20.17
C THR A 258 1.73 12.48 -20.64
N SER A 259 0.90 13.05 -21.50
CA SER A 259 0.98 14.45 -21.93
C SER A 259 0.74 15.40 -20.75
N GLU A 260 -0.09 15.00 -19.79
CA GLU A 260 -0.48 15.83 -18.64
C GLU A 260 0.35 15.56 -17.37
N GLN A 261 0.99 14.39 -17.24
CA GLN A 261 1.63 13.96 -15.99
C GLN A 261 2.93 13.18 -16.22
N CYS A 262 3.86 13.26 -15.28
CA CYS A 262 5.03 12.38 -15.21
C CYS A 262 5.34 12.11 -13.74
N SER A 263 5.50 10.86 -13.35
CA SER A 263 5.93 10.50 -12.00
C SER A 263 7.00 9.43 -12.06
N ALA A 264 7.97 9.59 -11.18
CA ALA A 264 9.04 8.63 -10.97
C ALA A 264 8.92 7.99 -9.60
N LEU A 265 9.34 6.73 -9.50
CA LEU A 265 9.31 5.93 -8.28
C LEU A 265 10.58 5.08 -8.20
N SER A 266 11.17 4.98 -7.01
CA SER A 266 12.26 4.05 -6.74
C SER A 266 11.77 2.59 -6.74
N LEU A 267 12.54 1.73 -7.38
CA LEU A 267 12.42 0.28 -7.35
C LEU A 267 13.54 -0.30 -6.48
N GLU A 268 13.60 0.13 -5.22
CA GLU A 268 14.61 -0.34 -4.28
C GLU A 268 14.62 -1.88 -4.20
N GLY A 269 15.80 -2.48 -4.36
CA GLY A 269 15.98 -3.94 -4.39
C GLY A 269 15.76 -4.61 -5.75
N LEU A 270 15.63 -3.84 -6.85
CA LEU A 270 15.45 -4.36 -8.21
C LEU A 270 16.54 -5.38 -8.60
N ASP A 271 17.80 -5.07 -8.33
CA ASP A 271 18.92 -5.96 -8.64
C ASP A 271 18.84 -7.30 -7.88
N GLU A 272 18.51 -7.26 -6.58
CA GLU A 272 18.31 -8.50 -5.79
C GLU A 272 17.17 -9.32 -6.41
N PHE A 273 16.05 -8.67 -6.71
CA PHE A 273 14.89 -9.34 -7.27
C PHE A 273 15.17 -9.99 -8.62
N LYS A 274 15.88 -9.29 -9.53
CA LYS A 274 16.26 -9.84 -10.84
C LYS A 274 17.11 -11.10 -10.70
N GLN A 275 18.09 -11.10 -9.80
CA GLN A 275 18.99 -12.24 -9.58
C GLN A 275 18.33 -13.42 -8.87
N LYS A 276 17.28 -13.17 -8.09
CA LYS A 276 16.62 -14.18 -7.29
C LYS A 276 15.80 -15.15 -8.15
N MET A 277 16.03 -16.45 -7.99
CA MET A 277 15.20 -17.48 -8.59
C MET A 277 13.98 -17.76 -7.72
N ALA A 278 12.97 -18.44 -8.28
CA ALA A 278 11.81 -18.89 -7.52
C ALA A 278 12.27 -19.81 -6.37
N ASP A 279 11.84 -19.50 -5.15
CA ASP A 279 12.11 -20.34 -3.99
C ASP A 279 11.36 -21.68 -4.15
N THR A 280 12.04 -22.79 -3.81
CA THR A 280 11.33 -24.06 -3.69
C THR A 280 10.77 -24.22 -2.28
N LEU A 281 9.52 -24.68 -2.20
CA LEU A 281 8.83 -24.92 -0.94
C LEU A 281 8.75 -26.44 -0.71
N ASP A 282 9.59 -26.97 0.18
CA ASP A 282 9.49 -28.37 0.62
C ASP A 282 8.34 -28.48 1.64
N VAL A 283 7.16 -28.84 1.15
CA VAL A 283 5.92 -28.88 1.94
C VAL A 283 5.89 -30.07 2.89
N LEU A 284 5.86 -29.78 4.19
CA LEU A 284 5.73 -30.78 5.26
C LEU A 284 4.26 -31.11 5.56
N SER A 285 3.40 -30.09 5.54
CA SER A 285 1.96 -30.23 5.78
C SER A 285 1.16 -29.11 5.14
N THR A 286 -0.06 -29.41 4.73
CA THR A 286 -1.08 -28.43 4.33
C THR A 286 -2.37 -28.72 5.07
N PHE A 287 -3.04 -27.69 5.57
CA PHE A 287 -4.33 -27.81 6.25
C PHE A 287 -5.12 -26.50 6.11
N THR A 288 -6.37 -26.55 6.51
CA THR A 288 -7.25 -25.38 6.57
C THR A 288 -7.62 -25.13 8.04
N VAL A 289 -7.66 -23.86 8.45
CA VAL A 289 -7.97 -23.45 9.83
C VAL A 289 -8.84 -22.20 9.83
N ASP A 290 -9.79 -22.11 10.77
CA ASP A 290 -10.39 -20.82 11.11
C ASP A 290 -9.38 -20.03 11.94
N ILE A 291 -8.83 -18.99 11.34
CA ILE A 291 -7.74 -18.21 11.94
C ILE A 291 -8.23 -17.33 13.09
N SER A 292 -9.51 -16.97 13.12
CA SER A 292 -10.09 -16.11 14.16
C SER A 292 -10.06 -16.76 15.56
N PRO A 293 -10.62 -17.97 15.78
CA PRO A 293 -10.52 -18.67 17.05
C PRO A 293 -9.08 -19.06 17.38
N PHE A 294 -8.24 -19.34 16.37
CA PHE A 294 -6.82 -19.62 16.62
C PHE A 294 -6.10 -18.39 17.19
N LYS A 295 -6.27 -17.21 16.58
CA LYS A 295 -5.73 -15.95 17.14
C LYS A 295 -6.30 -15.64 18.52
N ALA A 296 -7.61 -15.82 18.73
CA ALA A 296 -8.23 -15.59 20.03
C ALA A 296 -7.64 -16.48 21.14
N GLU A 297 -7.32 -17.74 20.82
CA GLU A 297 -6.66 -18.64 21.77
C GLU A 297 -5.22 -18.21 22.05
N VAL A 298 -4.47 -17.78 21.03
CA VAL A 298 -3.11 -17.22 21.23
C VAL A 298 -3.16 -15.96 22.09
N GLU A 299 -4.15 -15.08 21.91
CA GLU A 299 -4.37 -13.93 22.79
C GLU A 299 -4.71 -14.33 24.22
N ALA A 300 -5.54 -15.37 24.41
CA ALA A 300 -5.90 -15.89 25.71
C ALA A 300 -4.67 -16.44 26.46
N LEU A 301 -3.83 -17.22 25.79
CA LEU A 301 -2.57 -17.74 26.35
C LEU A 301 -1.65 -16.62 26.84
N ARG A 302 -1.54 -15.51 26.09
CA ARG A 302 -0.73 -14.35 26.48
C ARG A 302 -1.27 -13.58 27.69
N ARG A 303 -2.47 -13.87 28.20
CA ARG A 303 -2.97 -13.26 29.44
C ARG A 303 -2.25 -13.82 30.67
N TYR A 304 -1.70 -15.03 30.57
CA TYR A 304 -0.88 -15.63 31.62
C TYR A 304 0.54 -15.07 31.57
N LEU A 305 1.03 -14.56 32.71
CA LEU A 305 2.30 -13.83 32.81
C LEU A 305 3.48 -14.66 32.32
N ASP A 306 3.57 -15.92 32.75
CA ASP A 306 4.69 -16.80 32.45
C ASP A 306 4.71 -17.19 30.97
N VAL A 307 3.53 -17.48 30.39
CA VAL A 307 3.38 -17.79 28.97
C VAL A 307 3.76 -16.56 28.13
N ARG A 308 3.31 -15.36 28.53
CA ARG A 308 3.68 -14.11 27.86
C ARG A 308 5.17 -13.79 27.95
N SER A 309 5.82 -14.18 29.06
CA SER A 309 7.25 -13.97 29.28
C SER A 309 8.10 -14.89 28.39
N GLN A 310 7.70 -16.16 28.23
CA GLN A 310 8.37 -17.11 27.33
C GLN A 310 8.03 -16.86 25.84
N ASP A 311 6.84 -16.33 25.56
CA ASP A 311 6.34 -15.97 24.23
C ASP A 311 6.31 -17.12 23.21
N VAL A 312 6.19 -18.37 23.68
CA VAL A 312 6.19 -19.57 22.83
C VAL A 312 5.05 -20.52 23.15
N ALA A 313 4.57 -21.22 22.12
CA ALA A 313 3.74 -22.41 22.26
C ALA A 313 4.09 -23.42 21.17
N TYR A 314 3.64 -24.66 21.35
CA TYR A 314 3.80 -25.76 20.42
C TYR A 314 2.47 -26.01 19.72
N PHE A 315 2.46 -25.85 18.40
CA PHE A 315 1.35 -26.27 17.58
C PHE A 315 1.60 -27.71 17.10
N VAL A 316 0.72 -28.60 17.56
CA VAL A 316 0.81 -30.04 17.34
C VAL A 316 -0.24 -30.45 16.32
N LEU A 317 0.19 -30.97 15.18
CA LEU A 317 -0.65 -31.56 14.14
C LEU A 317 -0.55 -33.08 14.20
N GLN A 318 -1.69 -33.74 14.34
CA GLN A 318 -1.84 -35.20 14.24
C GLN A 318 -2.93 -35.50 13.21
N LYS A 319 -2.97 -36.72 12.66
CA LYS A 319 -3.93 -37.07 11.58
C LYS A 319 -5.39 -36.77 11.91
N GLU A 320 -5.78 -36.89 13.19
CA GLU A 320 -7.18 -36.75 13.62
C GLU A 320 -7.45 -35.48 14.41
N ASP A 321 -6.43 -34.90 15.04
CA ASP A 321 -6.57 -33.78 15.96
C ASP A 321 -5.42 -32.77 15.78
N SER A 322 -5.64 -31.53 16.20
CA SER A 322 -4.56 -30.58 16.41
C SER A 322 -4.71 -29.80 17.71
N PHE A 323 -3.59 -29.39 18.28
CA PHE A 323 -3.55 -28.74 19.58
C PHE A 323 -2.54 -27.61 19.61
N LEU A 324 -2.86 -26.57 20.37
CA LEU A 324 -1.93 -25.57 20.83
C LEU A 324 -1.56 -25.89 22.28
N VAL A 325 -0.26 -26.02 22.56
CA VAL A 325 0.26 -26.40 23.87
C VAL A 325 1.28 -25.38 24.33
N ALA A 326 1.04 -24.70 25.45
CA ALA A 326 2.03 -23.86 26.12
C ALA A 326 2.46 -24.52 27.44
N GLN A 327 3.77 -24.75 27.61
CA GLN A 327 4.34 -25.36 28.81
C GLN A 327 5.22 -24.34 29.52
N VAL A 328 4.83 -23.93 30.71
CA VAL A 328 5.63 -23.12 31.63
C VAL A 328 5.96 -23.94 32.88
N GLU A 329 6.86 -23.46 33.72
CA GLU A 329 7.46 -24.27 34.81
C GLU A 329 6.45 -24.98 35.71
N LYS A 330 5.27 -24.39 35.94
CA LYS A 330 4.24 -24.93 36.85
C LYS A 330 2.89 -25.23 36.21
N GLU A 331 2.72 -24.90 34.92
CA GLU A 331 1.42 -24.97 34.26
C GLU A 331 1.58 -25.47 32.83
N THR A 332 0.61 -26.27 32.40
CA THR A 332 0.48 -26.65 30.98
C THR A 332 -0.90 -26.25 30.50
N HIS A 333 -0.91 -25.45 29.44
CA HIS A 333 -2.12 -24.99 28.77
C HIS A 333 -2.25 -25.77 27.48
N THR A 334 -3.30 -26.59 27.35
CA THR A 334 -3.56 -27.41 26.16
C THR A 334 -4.95 -27.07 25.62
N LYS A 335 -5.02 -26.68 24.35
CA LYS A 335 -6.27 -26.38 23.68
C LYS A 335 -6.34 -27.04 22.30
N PRO A 336 -7.45 -27.69 21.92
CA PRO A 336 -7.65 -28.14 20.56
C PRO A 336 -7.82 -26.95 19.62
N ILE A 337 -7.17 -27.01 18.47
CA ILE A 337 -7.40 -26.10 17.34
C ILE A 337 -8.08 -26.92 16.25
N LEU A 338 -9.18 -26.42 15.72
CA LEU A 338 -9.90 -27.15 14.67
C LEU A 338 -9.18 -26.94 13.34
N VAL A 339 -8.68 -28.04 12.77
CA VAL A 339 -8.10 -28.05 11.41
C VAL A 339 -8.90 -28.98 10.52
N SER A 340 -9.06 -28.60 9.26
CA SER A 340 -9.71 -29.38 8.21
C SER A 340 -8.74 -29.60 7.04
N ASN A 341 -9.07 -30.53 6.13
CA ASN A 341 -8.28 -30.81 4.91
C ASN A 341 -6.78 -31.08 5.17
N LEU A 342 -6.45 -31.70 6.31
CA LEU A 342 -5.07 -31.95 6.72
C LEU A 342 -4.40 -32.99 5.82
N SER A 343 -3.30 -32.59 5.21
CA SER A 343 -2.38 -33.43 4.44
C SER A 343 -1.01 -33.41 5.11
N MET A 344 -0.47 -34.60 5.42
CA MET A 344 0.87 -34.82 5.97
C MET A 344 1.45 -36.10 5.36
N PRO A 345 1.95 -36.06 4.11
CA PRO A 345 2.29 -37.27 3.35
C PRO A 345 3.34 -38.15 4.05
N SER A 346 4.32 -37.52 4.68
CA SER A 346 5.51 -38.19 5.24
C SER A 346 5.51 -38.26 6.77
N TYR A 347 4.48 -37.74 7.45
CA TYR A 347 4.48 -37.55 8.90
C TYR A 347 3.19 -38.05 9.56
N LYS A 348 3.33 -38.75 10.70
CA LYS A 348 2.19 -39.08 11.58
C LYS A 348 1.84 -37.95 12.54
N GLN A 349 2.84 -37.15 12.90
CA GLN A 349 2.75 -36.01 13.78
C GLN A 349 3.78 -34.97 13.34
N ILE A 350 3.39 -33.70 13.37
CA ILE A 350 4.28 -32.55 13.23
C ILE A 350 4.09 -31.67 14.46
N ILE A 351 5.19 -31.25 15.08
CA ILE A 351 5.19 -30.30 16.20
C ILE A 351 6.05 -29.12 15.79
N VAL A 352 5.45 -27.94 15.75
CA VAL A 352 6.17 -26.70 15.49
C VAL A 352 6.08 -25.77 16.69
N LEU A 353 7.20 -25.18 17.09
CA LEU A 353 7.22 -24.08 18.04
C LEU A 353 6.88 -22.79 17.29
N ILE A 354 5.87 -22.09 17.81
CA ILE A 354 5.43 -20.79 17.32
C ILE A 354 5.71 -19.73 18.37
N HIS A 355 6.17 -18.56 17.94
CA HIS A 355 6.22 -17.38 18.80
C HIS A 355 4.85 -16.71 18.82
N LEU A 356 4.34 -16.42 20.03
CA LEU A 356 2.97 -15.92 20.20
C LEU A 356 2.84 -14.49 19.70
N LYS A 357 3.83 -13.62 19.93
CA LYS A 357 3.74 -12.21 19.51
C LYS A 357 3.73 -12.08 18.00
N PRO A 358 4.70 -12.66 17.27
CA PRO A 358 4.72 -12.59 15.82
C PRO A 358 3.49 -13.26 15.19
N PHE A 359 2.92 -14.30 15.80
CA PHE A 359 1.67 -14.92 15.31
C PHE A 359 0.49 -13.93 15.37
N LEU A 360 0.34 -13.16 16.45
CA LEU A 360 -0.72 -12.16 16.55
C LEU A 360 -0.52 -10.99 15.58
N ASP A 361 0.74 -10.57 15.41
CA ASP A 361 1.14 -9.48 14.53
C ASP A 361 0.97 -9.81 13.03
N LEU A 362 0.64 -11.05 12.67
CA LEU A 362 0.33 -11.44 11.30
C LEU A 362 -0.81 -10.59 10.73
N LYS A 363 -0.51 -9.84 9.67
CA LYS A 363 -1.49 -9.03 8.94
C LYS A 363 -2.24 -9.88 7.94
N ILE A 364 -3.27 -10.56 8.43
CA ILE A 364 -4.16 -11.39 7.61
C ILE A 364 -5.31 -10.52 7.16
N SER A 365 -5.35 -10.21 5.87
CA SER A 365 -6.42 -9.44 5.24
C SER A 365 -7.76 -10.16 5.43
N ASN A 366 -8.82 -9.41 5.71
CA ASN A 366 -10.20 -9.90 5.67
C ASN A 366 -10.60 -10.99 6.70
N LEU A 367 -10.07 -10.92 7.94
CA LEU A 367 -10.47 -11.78 9.08
C LEU A 367 -11.99 -11.82 9.35
N ILE A 368 -12.73 -10.80 8.92
CA ILE A 368 -14.19 -10.69 9.15
C ILE A 368 -14.98 -11.53 8.13
N GLU A 369 -14.48 -11.66 6.90
CA GLU A 369 -15.17 -12.37 5.81
C GLU A 369 -14.59 -13.77 5.55
N MET A 370 -13.30 -13.99 5.80
CA MET A 370 -12.65 -15.30 5.66
C MET A 370 -12.99 -16.20 6.86
N LYS A 371 -13.79 -17.24 6.61
CA LYS A 371 -14.12 -18.27 7.61
C LYS A 371 -13.01 -19.30 7.79
N GLU A 372 -12.27 -19.59 6.73
CA GLU A 372 -11.27 -20.63 6.69
C GLU A 372 -10.06 -20.15 5.88
N MET A 373 -8.86 -20.55 6.29
CA MET A 373 -7.59 -20.16 5.69
C MET A 373 -6.72 -21.40 5.46
N LYS A 374 -6.19 -21.52 4.24
CA LYS A 374 -5.20 -22.54 3.92
C LYS A 374 -3.85 -22.17 4.52
N VAL A 375 -3.26 -23.10 5.27
CA VAL A 375 -1.96 -22.96 5.91
C VAL A 375 -1.06 -24.09 5.45
N THR A 376 0.20 -23.77 5.16
CA THR A 376 1.21 -24.75 4.78
C THR A 376 2.42 -24.61 5.68
N ILE A 377 2.87 -25.72 6.27
CA ILE A 377 4.18 -25.79 6.93
C ILE A 377 5.16 -26.32 5.91
N TYR A 378 6.23 -25.57 5.66
CA TYR A 378 7.23 -25.91 4.65
C TYR A 378 8.64 -25.51 5.09
N LYS A 379 9.64 -26.09 4.44
CA LYS A 379 11.02 -25.62 4.50
C LYS A 379 11.38 -24.85 3.22
N ASN A 380 12.16 -23.80 3.37
CA ASN A 380 12.77 -23.11 2.22
C ASN A 380 14.09 -23.80 1.81
N ASP A 381 14.72 -23.27 0.77
CA ASP A 381 16.03 -23.74 0.26
C ASP A 381 17.16 -23.67 1.30
N ARG A 382 16.99 -22.86 2.36
CA ARG A 382 17.92 -22.76 3.51
C ARG A 382 17.61 -23.72 4.65
N LEU A 383 16.63 -24.61 4.46
CA LEU A 383 16.13 -25.56 5.47
C LEU A 383 15.43 -24.90 6.68
N GLU A 384 15.15 -23.61 6.62
CA GLU A 384 14.40 -22.86 7.62
C GLU A 384 12.91 -23.21 7.49
N THR A 385 12.22 -23.42 8.62
CA THR A 385 10.82 -23.85 8.62
C THR A 385 9.89 -22.65 8.79
N TYR A 386 8.82 -22.62 7.99
CA TYR A 386 7.82 -21.57 8.02
C TYR A 386 6.42 -22.16 8.07
N MET A 387 5.52 -21.42 8.70
CA MET A 387 4.08 -21.57 8.56
C MET A 387 3.58 -20.45 7.64
N GLY A 388 3.22 -20.80 6.41
CA GLY A 388 2.70 -19.88 5.40
C GLY A 388 1.17 -19.85 5.38
N PHE A 389 0.61 -18.65 5.34
CA PHE A 389 -0.83 -18.38 5.33
C PHE A 389 -1.25 -17.93 3.95
N PHE A 390 -2.16 -18.68 3.32
CA PHE A 390 -2.62 -18.47 1.95
C PHE A 390 -4.04 -17.92 1.94
N ASP A 391 -4.29 -17.03 1.01
CA ASP A 391 -5.65 -16.60 0.66
C ASP A 391 -6.26 -17.64 -0.31
N GLU A 392 -7.51 -18.03 -0.12
CA GLU A 392 -8.18 -19.05 -0.96
C GLU A 392 -8.16 -18.71 -2.45
N ALA A 393 -8.13 -17.41 -2.80
CA ALA A 393 -8.02 -16.96 -4.19
C ALA A 393 -6.64 -17.26 -4.82
N ARG A 394 -5.63 -17.68 -4.04
CA ARG A 394 -4.20 -17.66 -4.43
C ARG A 394 -3.44 -18.90 -4.00
N ASN A 395 -2.63 -19.45 -4.90
CA ASN A 395 -1.86 -20.67 -4.62
C ASN A 395 -0.36 -20.54 -4.93
N ASP A 396 0.13 -19.35 -5.29
CA ASP A 396 1.51 -19.11 -5.72
C ASP A 396 2.49 -18.98 -4.53
N LEU A 397 2.19 -18.08 -3.59
CA LEU A 397 2.96 -17.83 -2.38
C LEU A 397 2.05 -17.52 -1.21
N PRO A 398 2.49 -17.81 0.03
CA PRO A 398 1.79 -17.35 1.21
C PRO A 398 1.75 -15.81 1.24
N THR A 399 0.60 -15.25 1.61
CA THR A 399 0.40 -13.80 1.80
C THR A 399 1.18 -13.30 3.03
N GLN A 400 1.32 -14.16 4.04
CA GLN A 400 2.15 -13.94 5.22
C GLN A 400 2.82 -15.26 5.59
N SER A 401 4.07 -15.20 6.07
CA SER A 401 4.75 -16.35 6.66
C SER A 401 5.20 -16.05 8.08
N LEU A 402 5.03 -17.02 8.96
CA LEU A 402 5.59 -17.03 10.30
C LEU A 402 6.79 -17.99 10.33
N ALA A 403 7.95 -17.53 10.78
CA ALA A 403 9.06 -18.42 11.06
C ALA A 403 8.71 -19.31 12.27
N VAL A 404 8.92 -20.62 12.13
CA VAL A 404 8.62 -21.61 13.17
C VAL A 404 9.77 -22.61 13.28
N GLU A 405 9.88 -23.27 14.42
CA GLU A 405 10.89 -24.32 14.61
C GLU A 405 10.23 -25.69 14.61
N LEU A 406 10.73 -26.61 13.79
CA LEU A 406 10.29 -28.01 13.82
C LEU A 406 10.93 -28.73 15.01
N ILE A 407 10.11 -29.20 15.95
CA ILE A 407 10.58 -29.87 17.15
C ILE A 407 10.89 -31.33 16.86
N ASN A 408 12.18 -31.65 16.87
CA ASN A 408 12.71 -33.02 16.69
C ASN A 408 13.30 -33.61 17.98
N ASN A 409 13.36 -32.83 19.07
CA ASN A 409 13.89 -33.31 20.35
C ASN A 409 12.94 -34.33 20.99
N THR A 410 13.39 -35.58 21.12
CA THR A 410 12.57 -36.69 21.62
C THR A 410 12.01 -36.47 23.02
N GLN A 411 12.78 -35.84 23.92
CA GLN A 411 12.34 -35.53 25.27
C GLN A 411 11.21 -34.49 25.25
N LYS A 412 11.37 -33.42 24.48
CA LYS A 412 10.33 -32.38 24.31
C LYS A 412 9.06 -32.95 23.69
N ILE A 413 9.19 -33.77 22.65
CA ILE A 413 8.04 -34.46 22.01
C ILE A 413 7.30 -35.32 23.03
N ARG A 414 8.03 -36.07 23.87
CA ARG A 414 7.45 -36.91 24.92
C ARG A 414 6.69 -36.07 25.96
N GLU A 415 7.26 -34.97 26.43
CA GLU A 415 6.60 -34.04 27.37
C GLU A 415 5.29 -33.47 26.80
N ILE A 416 5.30 -33.08 25.53
CA ILE A 416 4.10 -32.56 24.85
C ILE A 416 3.05 -33.67 24.71
N ASN A 417 3.45 -34.87 24.31
CA ASN A 417 2.52 -35.99 24.17
C ASN A 417 1.90 -36.42 25.51
N ILE A 418 2.63 -36.36 26.63
CA ILE A 418 2.07 -36.58 27.97
C ILE A 418 0.99 -35.53 28.27
N ALA A 419 1.26 -34.25 28.03
CA ALA A 419 0.28 -33.19 28.23
C ALA A 419 -0.99 -33.36 27.38
N LEU A 420 -0.85 -33.89 26.16
CA LEU A 420 -1.99 -34.22 25.30
C LEU A 420 -2.79 -35.42 25.83
N GLU A 421 -2.12 -36.46 26.31
CA GLU A 421 -2.78 -37.62 26.91
C GLU A 421 -3.57 -37.23 28.16
N ASP A 422 -2.99 -36.40 29.02
CA ASP A 422 -3.65 -35.94 30.25
C ASP A 422 -4.87 -35.07 29.92
N TYR A 423 -4.75 -34.15 28.96
CA TYR A 423 -5.91 -33.41 28.43
C TYR A 423 -7.01 -34.34 27.88
N LYS A 424 -6.64 -35.38 27.13
CA LYS A 424 -7.59 -36.36 26.57
C LYS A 424 -8.27 -37.20 27.66
N LYS A 425 -7.56 -37.55 28.74
CA LYS A 425 -8.13 -38.25 29.90
C LYS A 425 -9.12 -37.36 30.65
N ASP A 426 -8.75 -36.10 30.91
CA ASP A 426 -9.61 -35.13 31.61
C ASP A 426 -10.87 -34.78 30.81
N LYS A 427 -10.77 -34.73 29.48
CA LYS A 427 -11.89 -34.49 28.55
C LYS A 427 -12.69 -35.75 28.20
N GLY A 428 -12.31 -36.93 28.74
CA GLY A 428 -13.18 -38.11 28.78
C GLY A 428 -14.53 -37.85 29.47
N LEU A 429 -14.70 -36.69 30.11
CA LEU A 429 -15.95 -36.21 30.69
C LEU A 429 -16.77 -35.22 29.82
N VAL A 430 -16.24 -34.63 28.74
CA VAL A 430 -17.06 -33.79 27.83
C VAL A 430 -16.48 -33.81 26.41
N LYS A 431 -17.12 -34.57 25.50
CA LYS A 431 -16.99 -34.34 24.05
C LYS A 431 -17.62 -32.98 23.72
N PRO A 432 -17.01 -32.14 22.87
CA PRO A 432 -17.67 -30.93 22.41
C PRO A 432 -18.94 -31.35 21.65
N GLU A 433 -20.10 -30.98 22.18
CA GLU A 433 -21.38 -31.14 21.49
C GLU A 433 -21.31 -30.41 20.15
N LYS A 434 -21.78 -31.09 19.11
CA LYS A 434 -22.08 -30.45 17.83
C LYS A 434 -23.11 -29.36 18.12
N ALA A 435 -22.79 -28.11 17.77
CA ALA A 435 -23.75 -27.02 17.80
C ALA A 435 -24.97 -27.40 16.94
N GLY A 436 -26.08 -27.74 17.58
CA GLY A 436 -27.28 -28.18 16.86
C GLY A 436 -28.35 -28.91 17.67
N GLU A 437 -28.44 -28.78 18.99
CA GLU A 437 -29.66 -29.18 19.71
C GLU A 437 -30.06 -28.09 20.71
N ASN A 438 -31.21 -27.47 20.44
CA ASN A 438 -31.85 -26.53 21.36
C ASN A 438 -32.31 -27.32 22.59
N HIS A 439 -31.62 -27.16 23.71
CA HIS A 439 -32.19 -27.45 25.01
C HIS A 439 -32.52 -26.13 25.70
N THR A 440 -33.80 -25.77 25.61
CA THR A 440 -34.46 -24.84 26.53
C THR A 440 -34.19 -25.32 27.96
N LEU A 441 -33.37 -24.59 28.69
CA LEU A 441 -33.22 -24.74 30.14
C LEU A 441 -34.51 -24.26 30.80
N ASP A 442 -35.24 -25.21 31.36
CA ASP A 442 -36.43 -24.98 32.18
C ASP A 442 -35.98 -24.43 33.55
N LEU A 443 -36.37 -23.19 33.85
CA LEU A 443 -35.89 -22.39 34.99
C LEU A 443 -36.83 -22.46 36.20
N GLU A 444 -37.67 -23.49 36.32
CA GLU A 444 -38.70 -23.59 37.38
C GLU A 444 -38.39 -24.57 38.52
N SER A 445 -37.16 -25.05 38.70
CA SER A 445 -36.83 -25.94 39.84
C SER A 445 -35.85 -25.36 40.87
N MET A 446 -35.68 -24.04 40.97
CA MET A 446 -34.86 -23.40 42.02
C MET A 446 -35.57 -22.24 42.74
N PHE A 447 -36.84 -22.43 43.12
CA PHE A 447 -37.49 -21.64 44.17
C PHE A 447 -38.15 -22.55 45.20
#